data_AF-A0A9P7CY23-F1
#
_entry.id   AF-A0A9P7CY23-F1
#
_cell.length_a   1.000
_cell.length_b   1.000
_cell.length_c   1.000
_cell.angle_alpha   90.00
_cell.angle_beta   90.00
_cell.angle_gamma   90.00
#
_symmetry.space_group_name_H-M   'P 1'
#
loop_
_entity.id
_entity.type
_entity.pdbx_description
1 polymer ?
#
loop_
_entity_poly.entity_id
_entity_poly.type
_entity_poly.pdbx_seq_one_letter_code
_entity_poly.pdbx_strand_id
1 'polypeptide(L)'
;MNDCYTFLEFLTKNETYLELVDATRDLAILAKQKPCSEQHANLPTWANWSWGESYLPEDVHVSYDTLMASLKMLETSPSSGAPSAMPVVLGLGLLHRESNRVIEFVEDKADPNTPFYLPGSAFDLQFLVALDGAVNTVFCNVVTADTAAVVEKEALANNILDQENEKEHEEEEKQYEHEEEKEKQQEEEQEQEEGDKEVEDVVKTGRKRSMPQVSTRRSKKSRTEPELHRSSRARQPSKKALK
;
A
#
# COMPACT_ATOMS: atom_id res chain seq x y z
N MET A 1 13.91 25.97 -13.83
CA MET A 1 14.29 24.59 -13.48
C MET A 1 13.50 23.70 -14.38
N ASN A 2 14.19 22.94 -15.24
CA ASN A 2 13.56 21.94 -16.08
C ASN A 2 12.92 20.86 -15.19
N ASP A 3 11.83 20.26 -15.65
CA ASP A 3 11.15 19.15 -14.97
C ASP A 3 12.15 18.04 -14.60
N CYS A 4 12.00 17.43 -13.42
CA CYS A 4 12.93 16.41 -12.90
C CYS A 4 13.05 15.24 -13.90
N TYR A 5 11.95 14.87 -14.57
CA TYR A 5 11.98 13.81 -15.59
C TYR A 5 12.74 14.20 -16.85
N THR A 6 12.55 15.42 -17.36
CA THR A 6 13.31 15.92 -18.52
C THR A 6 14.82 15.93 -18.23
N PHE A 7 15.20 16.22 -16.98
CA PHE A 7 16.60 16.10 -16.57
C PHE A 7 17.08 14.64 -16.62
N LEU A 8 16.31 13.69 -16.09
CA LEU A 8 16.66 12.26 -16.13
C LEU A 8 16.81 11.75 -17.56
N GLU A 9 15.89 12.09 -18.46
CA GLU A 9 15.93 11.74 -19.89
C GLU A 9 17.14 12.36 -20.62
N PHE A 10 17.70 13.44 -20.09
CA PHE A 10 18.89 14.07 -20.64
C PHE A 10 20.18 13.37 -20.21
N LEU A 11 20.19 12.64 -19.08
CA LEU A 11 21.40 12.00 -18.56
C LEU A 11 21.94 10.90 -19.48
N THR A 12 21.05 10.15 -20.15
CA THR A 12 21.44 9.02 -20.99
C THR A 12 20.42 8.77 -22.10
N LYS A 13 20.84 8.02 -23.13
CA LYS A 13 20.00 7.52 -24.23
C LYS A 13 19.69 6.02 -24.13
N ASN A 14 20.11 5.38 -23.03
CA ASN A 14 19.83 3.98 -22.76
C ASN A 14 18.31 3.75 -22.63
N GLU A 15 17.74 2.89 -23.47
CA GLU A 15 16.29 2.67 -23.55
C GLU A 15 15.72 2.08 -22.24
N THR A 16 16.39 1.08 -21.65
CA THR A 16 15.96 0.45 -20.39
C THR A 16 15.92 1.44 -19.23
N TYR A 17 16.88 2.37 -19.19
CA TYR A 17 16.84 3.45 -18.21
C TYR A 17 15.66 4.40 -18.45
N LEU A 18 15.34 4.73 -19.71
CA LEU A 18 14.19 5.59 -20.02
C LEU A 18 12.86 4.91 -19.65
N GLU A 19 12.73 3.60 -19.86
CA GLU A 19 11.58 2.82 -19.37
C GLU A 19 11.45 2.88 -17.83
N LEU A 20 12.57 2.86 -17.11
CA LEU A 20 12.58 3.08 -15.66
C LEU A 20 12.14 4.50 -15.26
N VAL A 21 12.53 5.52 -16.02
CA VAL A 21 12.07 6.90 -15.80
C VAL A 21 10.57 7.00 -16.00
N ASP A 22 10.03 6.39 -17.06
CA ASP A 22 8.59 6.37 -17.34
C ASP A 22 7.81 5.60 -16.28
N ALA A 23 8.27 4.41 -15.88
CA ALA A 23 7.63 3.65 -14.79
C ALA A 23 7.60 4.45 -13.47
N THR A 24 8.67 5.19 -13.17
CA THR A 24 8.73 6.06 -11.99
C THR A 24 7.78 7.25 -12.11
N ARG A 25 7.60 7.80 -13.33
CA ARG A 25 6.63 8.87 -13.62
C ARG A 25 5.20 8.39 -13.39
N ASP A 26 4.85 7.21 -13.90
CA ASP A 26 3.52 6.62 -13.73
C ASP A 26 3.20 6.39 -12.25
N LEU A 27 4.17 5.87 -11.49
CA LEU A 27 4.07 5.69 -10.05
C LEU A 27 3.80 7.02 -9.32
N ALA A 28 4.41 8.13 -9.76
CA ALA A 28 4.18 9.45 -9.18
C ALA A 28 2.76 9.98 -9.48
N ILE A 29 2.27 9.77 -10.71
CA ILE A 29 0.92 10.13 -11.14
C ILE A 29 -0.13 9.39 -10.30
N LEU A 30 0.04 8.07 -10.14
CA LEU A 30 -0.85 7.22 -9.35
C LEU A 30 -0.87 7.61 -7.86
N ALA A 31 0.28 8.03 -7.33
CA ALA A 31 0.39 8.48 -5.95
C ALA A 31 -0.06 9.94 -5.74
N LYS A 32 -0.36 10.70 -6.81
CA LYS A 32 -0.61 12.15 -6.77
C LYS A 32 0.51 12.93 -6.05
N GLN A 33 1.75 12.47 -6.21
CA GLN A 33 2.91 13.02 -5.50
C GLN A 33 3.65 14.05 -6.35
N LYS A 34 4.24 15.03 -5.68
CA LYS A 34 5.08 16.04 -6.35
C LYS A 34 6.41 15.38 -6.77
N PRO A 35 6.88 15.61 -8.00
CA PRO A 35 8.20 15.16 -8.42
C PRO A 35 9.28 15.89 -7.59
N CYS A 36 10.35 15.18 -7.26
CA CYS A 36 11.47 15.62 -6.42
C CYS A 36 11.13 15.76 -4.92
N SER A 37 11.19 14.64 -4.17
CA SER A 37 11.38 14.70 -2.71
C SER A 37 12.86 14.79 -2.36
N GLU A 38 13.13 15.33 -1.17
CA GLU A 38 14.48 15.38 -0.61
C GLU A 38 14.97 13.99 -0.18
N GLN A 39 16.29 13.83 -0.20
CA GLN A 39 17.10 12.62 -0.07
C GLN A 39 16.64 11.57 0.95
N HIS A 40 16.91 10.29 0.62
CA HIS A 40 16.96 9.20 1.60
C HIS A 40 18.32 9.17 2.28
N ALA A 41 18.34 8.89 3.59
CA ALA A 41 19.53 8.94 4.45
C ALA A 41 20.67 7.95 4.08
N ASN A 42 20.49 7.11 3.06
CA ASN A 42 21.36 5.98 2.75
C ASN A 42 21.80 5.92 1.28
N LEU A 43 21.78 7.02 0.54
CA LEU A 43 22.24 7.07 -0.84
C LEU A 43 23.62 7.74 -0.95
N PRO A 44 24.38 7.47 -2.03
CA PRO A 44 25.62 8.19 -2.30
C PRO A 44 25.36 9.69 -2.31
N THR A 45 26.29 10.46 -1.73
CA THR A 45 26.11 11.91 -1.57
C THR A 45 25.93 12.63 -2.90
N TRP A 46 26.49 12.12 -3.99
CA TRP A 46 26.36 12.65 -5.35
C TRP A 46 25.03 12.28 -6.04
N ALA A 47 24.27 11.30 -5.53
CA ALA A 47 22.96 10.91 -6.07
C ALA A 47 21.87 11.87 -5.57
N ASN A 48 22.06 13.17 -5.82
CA ASN A 48 21.23 14.24 -5.29
C ASN A 48 20.91 15.28 -6.37
N TRP A 49 19.73 15.91 -6.26
CA TRP A 49 19.27 16.91 -7.24
C TRP A 49 20.06 18.22 -7.20
N SER A 50 20.75 18.49 -6.10
CA SER A 50 21.67 19.62 -5.96
C SER A 50 23.05 19.35 -6.58
N TRP A 51 23.27 18.20 -7.23
CA TRP A 51 24.53 17.87 -7.88
C TRP A 51 24.69 18.77 -9.11
N GLY A 52 25.24 19.95 -8.86
CA GLY A 52 25.48 20.99 -9.85
C GLY A 52 26.83 20.85 -10.54
N GLU A 53 27.63 19.85 -10.18
CA GLU A 53 28.92 19.61 -10.79
C GLU A 53 28.78 18.91 -12.14
N SER A 54 29.72 19.23 -13.04
CA SER A 54 29.74 18.65 -14.38
C SER A 54 30.04 17.17 -14.33
N TYR A 55 30.98 16.70 -13.50
CA TYR A 55 31.45 15.30 -13.38
C TYR A 55 31.06 14.69 -12.01
N LEU A 56 31.20 13.38 -11.85
CA LEU A 56 31.06 12.73 -10.53
C LEU A 56 32.34 12.90 -9.70
N PRO A 57 32.29 12.75 -8.36
CA PRO A 57 33.47 13.00 -7.55
C PRO A 57 34.56 11.94 -7.78
N GLU A 58 35.82 12.37 -7.65
CA GLU A 58 37.03 11.59 -8.01
C GLU A 58 37.08 10.19 -7.36
N ASP A 59 36.60 10.07 -6.12
CA ASP A 59 36.59 8.82 -5.37
C ASP A 59 35.76 7.71 -6.04
N VAL A 60 34.70 8.09 -6.76
CA VAL A 60 33.89 7.19 -7.59
C VAL A 60 34.64 6.71 -8.82
N HIS A 61 35.57 7.52 -9.36
CA HIS A 61 36.36 7.18 -10.54
C HIS A 61 37.60 6.35 -10.23
N VAL A 62 38.24 6.56 -9.08
CA VAL A 62 39.55 5.95 -8.79
C VAL A 62 39.42 4.54 -8.20
N SER A 63 38.33 4.25 -7.49
CA SER A 63 38.14 3.00 -6.77
C SER A 63 36.97 2.19 -7.34
N TYR A 64 37.28 1.07 -8.01
CA TYR A 64 36.26 0.14 -8.50
C TYR A 64 35.39 -0.41 -7.35
N ASP A 65 35.98 -0.65 -6.17
CA ASP A 65 35.22 -1.10 -5.00
C ASP A 65 34.23 -0.03 -4.52
N THR A 66 34.62 1.25 -4.53
CA THR A 66 33.75 2.38 -4.16
C THR A 66 32.63 2.55 -5.18
N LEU A 67 32.96 2.44 -6.47
CA LEU A 67 32.02 2.50 -7.57
C LEU A 67 30.96 1.38 -7.46
N MET A 68 31.40 0.13 -7.29
CA MET A 68 30.50 -1.02 -7.15
C MET A 68 29.70 -0.97 -5.85
N ALA A 69 30.27 -0.48 -4.75
CA ALA A 69 29.53 -0.28 -3.51
C ALA A 69 28.42 0.76 -3.67
N SER A 70 28.67 1.83 -4.41
CA SER A 70 27.67 2.87 -4.71
C SER A 70 26.57 2.33 -5.62
N LEU A 71 26.92 1.56 -6.65
CA LEU A 71 25.95 0.89 -7.51
C LEU A 71 25.05 -0.07 -6.72
N LYS A 72 25.65 -0.91 -5.87
CA LYS A 72 24.92 -1.84 -5.00
C LYS A 72 24.01 -1.11 -4.01
N MET A 73 24.45 0.04 -3.50
CA MET A 73 23.64 0.89 -2.62
C MET A 73 22.40 1.42 -3.34
N LEU A 74 22.54 1.85 -4.60
CA LEU A 74 21.41 2.24 -5.45
C LEU A 74 20.48 1.06 -5.73
N GLU A 75 21.03 -0.08 -6.14
CA GLU A 75 20.28 -1.30 -6.49
C GLU A 75 19.44 -1.84 -5.31
N THR A 76 20.01 -1.84 -4.11
CA THR A 76 19.38 -2.38 -2.90
C THR A 76 18.54 -1.36 -2.14
N SER A 77 18.52 -0.11 -2.59
CA SER A 77 17.72 0.93 -1.96
C SER A 77 16.23 0.69 -2.17
N PRO A 78 15.38 0.96 -1.17
CA PRO A 78 13.93 0.85 -1.34
C PRO A 78 13.47 1.78 -2.46
N SER A 79 12.75 1.21 -3.43
CA SER A 79 12.13 1.93 -4.54
C SER A 79 10.60 1.79 -4.53
N SER A 80 10.02 1.48 -3.37
CA SER A 80 8.57 1.42 -3.17
C SER A 80 7.99 2.84 -3.15
N GLY A 81 7.53 3.32 -4.30
CA GLY A 81 6.95 4.65 -4.46
C GLY A 81 7.88 5.63 -5.19
N ALA A 82 7.30 6.63 -5.85
CA ALA A 82 8.08 7.59 -6.64
C ALA A 82 9.12 8.38 -5.82
N PRO A 83 8.84 8.87 -4.59
CA PRO A 83 9.79 9.61 -3.77
C PRO A 83 11.03 8.79 -3.37
N SER A 84 10.90 7.46 -3.31
CA SER A 84 12.00 6.56 -2.98
C SER A 84 12.75 6.08 -4.22
N ALA A 85 12.03 5.77 -5.29
CA ALA A 85 12.63 5.44 -6.57
C ALA A 85 13.41 6.62 -7.20
N MET A 86 12.88 7.84 -7.09
CA MET A 86 13.37 9.00 -7.84
C MET A 86 14.86 9.33 -7.60
N PRO A 87 15.39 9.39 -6.37
CA PRO A 87 16.83 9.58 -6.13
C PRO A 87 17.68 8.39 -6.61
N VAL A 88 17.14 7.17 -6.58
CA VAL A 88 17.82 5.97 -7.10
C VAL A 88 17.97 6.07 -8.61
N VAL A 89 16.88 6.40 -9.32
CA VAL A 89 16.88 6.62 -10.78
C VAL A 89 17.86 7.72 -11.15
N LEU A 90 17.87 8.84 -10.42
CA LEU A 90 18.86 9.89 -10.60
C LEU A 90 20.29 9.37 -10.49
N GLY A 91 20.60 8.60 -9.44
CA GLY A 91 21.93 8.03 -9.24
C GLY A 91 22.37 7.13 -10.40
N LEU A 92 21.49 6.25 -10.86
CA LEU A 92 21.76 5.38 -12.00
C LEU A 92 21.98 6.18 -13.30
N GLY A 93 21.18 7.22 -13.52
CA GLY A 93 21.33 8.10 -14.68
C GLY A 93 22.66 8.86 -14.69
N LEU A 94 23.08 9.35 -13.52
CA LEU A 94 24.38 10.02 -13.37
C LEU A 94 25.53 9.06 -13.66
N LEU A 95 25.46 7.80 -13.20
CA LEU A 95 26.45 6.76 -13.51
C LEU A 95 26.50 6.44 -15.01
N HIS A 96 25.35 6.37 -15.70
CA HIS A 96 25.34 6.18 -17.15
C HIS A 96 25.99 7.33 -17.89
N ARG A 97 25.63 8.57 -17.53
CA ARG A 97 26.22 9.78 -18.12
C ARG A 97 27.73 9.76 -17.97
N GLU A 98 28.21 9.38 -16.79
CA GLU A 98 29.63 9.35 -16.49
C GLU A 98 30.37 8.21 -17.20
N SER A 99 29.76 7.03 -17.28
CA SER A 99 30.27 5.90 -18.07
C SER A 99 30.48 6.31 -19.53
N ASN A 100 29.49 6.98 -20.13
CA ASN A 100 29.58 7.42 -21.53
C ASN A 100 30.73 8.42 -21.73
N ARG A 101 30.90 9.38 -20.81
CA ARG A 101 32.01 10.34 -20.88
C ARG A 101 33.37 9.67 -20.79
N VAL A 102 33.53 8.67 -19.93
CA VAL A 102 34.78 7.91 -19.80
C VAL A 102 35.05 7.09 -21.06
N ILE A 103 34.04 6.40 -21.59
CA ILE A 103 34.18 5.55 -22.79
C ILE A 103 34.46 6.38 -24.05
N GLU A 104 33.81 7.54 -24.17
CA GLU A 104 33.98 8.47 -25.29
C GLU A 104 35.19 9.39 -25.14
N PHE A 105 35.90 9.32 -24.01
CA PHE A 105 37.06 10.17 -23.74
C PHE A 105 38.17 9.90 -24.76
N VAL A 106 38.61 10.98 -25.42
CA VAL A 106 39.76 10.99 -26.31
C VAL A 106 40.70 12.10 -25.83
N GLU A 107 41.88 11.73 -25.35
CA GLU A 107 42.84 12.64 -24.68
C GLU A 107 43.15 13.89 -25.51
N ASP A 108 43.41 13.73 -26.80
CA ASP A 108 43.72 14.84 -27.73
C ASP A 108 42.53 15.79 -28.01
N LYS A 109 41.32 15.41 -27.60
CA LYS A 109 40.08 16.17 -27.83
C LYS A 109 39.39 16.57 -26.53
N ALA A 110 40.04 16.36 -25.38
CA ALA A 110 39.46 16.68 -24.08
C ALA A 110 39.21 18.19 -23.93
N ASP A 111 38.06 18.55 -23.36
CA ASP A 111 37.77 19.93 -22.98
C ASP A 111 38.77 20.37 -21.87
N PRO A 112 39.21 21.64 -21.80
CA PRO A 112 40.08 22.13 -20.74
C PRO A 112 39.53 21.93 -19.31
N ASN A 113 38.21 21.78 -19.15
CA ASN A 113 37.57 21.51 -17.86
C ASN A 113 37.40 20.01 -17.58
N THR A 114 37.96 19.13 -18.42
CA THR A 114 37.91 17.68 -18.20
C THR A 114 38.80 17.32 -17.01
N PRO A 115 38.29 16.62 -15.98
CA PRO A 115 39.07 16.26 -14.82
C PRO A 115 40.24 15.34 -15.17
N PHE A 116 41.38 15.54 -14.50
CA PHE A 116 42.60 14.76 -14.73
C PHE A 116 42.45 13.27 -14.38
N TYR A 117 41.46 12.90 -13.58
CA TYR A 117 41.20 11.51 -13.18
C TYR A 117 40.39 10.71 -14.20
N LEU A 118 39.79 11.36 -15.20
CA LEU A 118 38.93 10.70 -16.19
C LEU A 118 39.65 9.61 -17.02
N PRO A 119 40.90 9.79 -17.50
CA PRO A 119 41.61 8.76 -18.28
C PRO A 119 41.91 7.48 -17.49
N GLY A 120 42.04 7.59 -16.15
CA GLY A 120 42.33 6.48 -15.25
C GLY A 120 41.09 5.91 -14.56
N SER A 121 39.91 6.23 -15.07
CA SER A 121 38.66 5.93 -14.39
C SER A 121 38.31 4.44 -14.41
N ALA A 122 37.71 3.97 -13.31
CA ALA A 122 37.20 2.62 -13.12
C ALA A 122 35.91 2.30 -13.89
N PHE A 123 35.35 3.28 -14.62
CA PHE A 123 34.17 3.11 -15.47
C PHE A 123 34.54 2.40 -16.78
N ASP A 124 34.68 1.08 -16.71
CA ASP A 124 34.94 0.24 -17.87
C ASP A 124 33.65 -0.38 -18.45
N LEU A 125 33.80 -1.17 -19.52
CA LEU A 125 32.67 -1.87 -20.13
C LEU A 125 32.03 -2.91 -19.19
N GLN A 126 32.79 -3.47 -18.24
CA GLN A 126 32.23 -4.44 -17.29
C GLN A 126 31.32 -3.72 -16.28
N PHE A 127 31.71 -2.53 -15.83
CA PHE A 127 30.87 -1.68 -15.01
C PHE A 127 29.58 -1.29 -15.74
N LEU A 128 29.64 -0.94 -17.03
CA LEU A 128 28.44 -0.60 -17.80
C LEU A 128 27.43 -1.77 -17.86
N VAL A 129 27.91 -3.00 -18.03
CA VAL A 129 27.06 -4.20 -17.98
C VAL A 129 26.44 -4.39 -16.60
N ALA A 130 27.19 -4.16 -15.53
CA ALA A 130 26.67 -4.22 -14.16
C ALA A 130 25.63 -3.14 -13.90
N LEU A 131 25.85 -1.93 -14.44
CA LEU A 131 24.92 -0.80 -14.35
C LEU A 131 23.60 -1.10 -15.07
N ASP A 132 23.65 -1.65 -16.29
CA ASP A 132 22.44 -2.09 -17.01
C ASP A 132 21.65 -3.15 -16.20
N GLY A 133 22.35 -4.09 -15.56
CA GLY A 133 21.75 -5.08 -14.68
C GLY A 133 21.05 -4.45 -13.45
N ALA A 134 21.68 -3.44 -12.86
CA ALA A 134 21.10 -2.70 -11.73
C ALA A 134 19.87 -1.89 -12.15
N VAL A 135 19.90 -1.23 -13.31
CA VAL A 135 18.75 -0.52 -13.88
C VAL A 135 17.56 -1.47 -14.06
N ASN A 136 17.78 -2.63 -14.66
CA ASN A 136 16.72 -3.63 -14.84
C ASN A 136 16.18 -4.15 -13.50
N THR A 137 17.05 -4.35 -12.50
CA THR A 137 16.64 -4.77 -11.16
C THR A 137 15.75 -3.73 -10.49
N VAL A 138 16.14 -2.46 -10.53
CA VAL A 138 15.34 -1.36 -9.98
C VAL A 138 14.03 -1.19 -10.74
N PHE A 139 14.05 -1.34 -12.07
CA PHE A 139 12.84 -1.35 -12.90
C PHE A 139 11.84 -2.41 -12.43
N CYS A 140 12.27 -3.66 -12.27
CA CYS A 140 11.41 -4.72 -11.74
C CYS A 140 10.86 -4.36 -10.34
N ASN A 141 11.66 -3.76 -9.47
CA ASN A 141 11.20 -3.36 -8.13
C ASN A 141 10.15 -2.24 -8.18
N VAL A 142 10.31 -1.26 -9.08
CA VAL A 142 9.36 -0.15 -9.28
C VAL A 142 8.03 -0.68 -9.83
N VAL A 143 8.08 -1.51 -10.87
CA VAL A 143 6.87 -2.08 -11.50
C VAL A 143 6.13 -3.03 -10.55
N THR A 144 6.85 -3.87 -9.80
CA THR A 144 6.22 -4.77 -8.83
C THR A 144 5.58 -4.01 -7.67
N ALA A 145 6.22 -2.93 -7.20
CA ALA A 145 5.62 -2.05 -6.20
C ALA A 145 4.31 -1.41 -6.69
N ASP A 146 4.23 -1.05 -7.97
CA ASP A 146 3.02 -0.50 -8.59
C ASP A 146 1.86 -1.53 -8.58
N THR A 147 2.14 -2.76 -9.02
CA THR A 147 1.12 -3.82 -9.02
C THR A 147 0.61 -4.15 -7.62
N ALA A 148 1.48 -4.16 -6.61
CA ALA A 148 1.08 -4.40 -5.22
C ALA A 148 0.19 -3.27 -4.68
N ALA A 149 0.52 -2.01 -4.98
CA ALA A 149 -0.26 -0.86 -4.54
C ALA A 149 -1.65 -0.80 -5.19
N VAL A 150 -1.79 -1.24 -6.44
CA VAL A 150 -3.09 -1.35 -7.12
C VAL A 150 -3.94 -2.43 -6.47
N VAL A 151 -3.38 -3.62 -6.24
CA VAL A 151 -4.10 -4.75 -5.63
C VAL A 151 -4.56 -4.42 -4.20
N GLU A 152 -3.74 -3.76 -3.39
CA GLU A 152 -4.14 -3.35 -2.03
C GLU A 152 -5.27 -2.31 -2.05
N LYS A 153 -5.24 -1.35 -2.98
CA LYS A 153 -6.32 -0.35 -3.13
C LYS A 153 -7.63 -0.99 -3.58
N GLU A 154 -7.58 -1.93 -4.52
CA GLU A 154 -8.76 -2.68 -4.95
C GLU A 154 -9.33 -3.54 -3.82
N ALA A 155 -8.47 -4.22 -3.05
CA ALA A 155 -8.91 -5.00 -1.89
C ALA A 155 -9.55 -4.13 -0.80
N LEU A 156 -9.03 -2.92 -0.57
CA LEU A 156 -9.64 -1.97 0.36
C LEU A 156 -11.00 -1.46 -0.14
N ALA A 157 -11.10 -1.13 -1.44
CA ALA A 157 -12.34 -0.66 -2.04
C ALA A 157 -13.45 -1.73 -1.97
N ASN A 158 -13.11 -2.99 -2.24
CA ASN A 158 -14.06 -4.10 -2.13
C ASN A 158 -14.53 -4.31 -0.69
N ASN A 159 -13.64 -4.24 0.31
CA ASN A 159 -14.03 -4.33 1.72
C ASN A 159 -14.95 -3.19 2.18
N ILE A 160 -14.78 -1.97 1.63
CA ILE A 160 -15.67 -0.84 1.94
C ILE A 160 -17.05 -1.08 1.33
N LEU A 161 -17.11 -1.55 0.09
CA LEU A 161 -18.36 -1.88 -0.59
C LEU A 161 -19.14 -2.98 0.17
N ASP A 162 -18.42 -4.00 0.65
CA ASP A 162 -19.02 -5.08 1.43
C ASP A 162 -19.56 -4.58 2.77
N GLN A 163 -18.86 -3.66 3.45
CA GLN A 163 -19.36 -3.02 4.68
C GLN A 163 -20.56 -2.11 4.46
N GLU A 164 -20.63 -1.40 3.32
CA GLU A 164 -21.78 -0.57 2.97
C GLU A 164 -23.02 -1.44 2.70
N ASN A 165 -22.86 -2.55 1.97
CA ASN A 165 -23.93 -3.52 1.75
C ASN A 165 -24.41 -4.18 3.05
N GLU A 166 -23.51 -4.54 3.97
CA GLU A 166 -23.90 -5.09 5.28
C GLU A 166 -24.70 -4.08 6.10
N LYS A 167 -24.33 -2.80 6.07
CA LYS A 167 -25.08 -1.74 6.77
C LYS A 167 -26.46 -1.50 6.18
N GLU A 168 -26.58 -1.50 4.86
CA GLU A 168 -27.87 -1.33 4.18
C GLU A 168 -28.81 -2.49 4.54
N HIS A 169 -28.29 -3.73 4.57
CA HIS A 169 -29.08 -4.89 4.96
C HIS A 169 -29.50 -4.88 6.45
N GLU A 170 -28.64 -4.36 7.34
CA GLU A 170 -28.95 -4.22 8.77
C GLU A 170 -29.95 -3.07 9.04
N GLU A 171 -29.98 -2.04 8.19
CA GLU A 171 -30.99 -0.98 8.22
C GLU A 171 -32.35 -1.48 7.70
N GLU A 172 -32.38 -2.29 6.64
CA GLU A 172 -33.61 -2.92 6.14
C GLU A 172 -34.23 -3.87 7.18
N GLU A 173 -33.42 -4.70 7.87
CA GLU A 173 -33.94 -5.58 8.93
C GLU A 173 -34.55 -4.79 10.10
N LYS A 174 -33.89 -3.71 10.55
CA LYS A 174 -34.43 -2.84 11.62
C LYS A 174 -35.72 -2.15 11.19
N GLN A 175 -35.85 -1.81 9.92
CA GLN A 175 -37.05 -1.21 9.37
C GLN A 175 -38.22 -2.20 9.38
N TYR A 176 -37.97 -3.47 9.00
CA TYR A 176 -38.94 -4.55 9.08
C TYR A 176 -39.38 -4.86 10.52
N GLU A 177 -38.43 -4.97 11.47
CA GLU A 177 -38.77 -5.19 12.89
C GLU A 177 -39.64 -4.06 13.46
N HIS A 178 -39.35 -2.81 13.08
CA HIS A 178 -40.13 -1.66 13.56
C HIS A 178 -41.54 -1.61 12.94
N GLU A 179 -41.71 -2.07 11.70
CA GLU A 179 -43.01 -2.16 11.04
C GLU A 179 -43.87 -3.28 11.66
N GLU A 180 -43.26 -4.43 11.96
CA GLU A 180 -43.94 -5.57 12.63
C GLU A 180 -44.36 -5.22 14.08
N GLU A 181 -43.55 -4.46 14.82
CA GLU A 181 -43.93 -3.98 16.17
C GLU A 181 -45.12 -3.01 16.12
N LYS A 182 -45.20 -2.16 15.10
CA LYS A 182 -46.33 -1.24 14.92
C LYS A 182 -47.63 -1.97 14.59
N GLU A 183 -47.55 -3.02 13.77
CA GLU A 183 -48.72 -3.83 13.41
C GLU A 183 -49.28 -4.56 14.63
N LYS A 184 -48.40 -5.15 15.47
CA LYS A 184 -48.81 -5.78 16.75
C LYS A 184 -49.45 -4.80 17.73
N GLN A 185 -48.94 -3.57 17.84
CA GLN A 185 -49.55 -2.55 18.70
C GLN A 185 -50.94 -2.12 18.20
N GLN A 186 -51.17 -2.06 16.88
CA GLN A 186 -52.49 -1.78 16.33
C GLN A 186 -53.49 -2.92 16.55
N GLU A 187 -53.05 -4.17 16.47
CA GLU A 187 -53.88 -5.34 16.79
C GLU A 187 -54.30 -5.35 18.27
N GLU A 188 -53.37 -5.07 19.20
CA GLU A 188 -53.69 -4.97 20.63
C GLU A 188 -54.65 -3.80 20.95
N GLU A 189 -54.52 -2.65 20.28
CA GLU A 189 -55.47 -1.54 20.42
C GLU A 189 -56.87 -1.91 19.91
N GLN A 190 -56.98 -2.65 18.80
CA GLN A 190 -58.28 -3.12 18.30
C GLN A 190 -58.94 -4.15 19.21
N GLU A 191 -58.18 -5.11 19.76
CA GLU A 191 -58.72 -6.09 20.71
C GLU A 191 -59.20 -5.43 22.02
N GLN A 192 -58.52 -4.38 22.51
CA GLN A 192 -59.01 -3.62 23.66
C GLN A 192 -60.31 -2.86 23.36
N GLU A 193 -60.44 -2.28 22.16
CA GLU A 193 -61.65 -1.55 21.76
C GLU A 193 -62.87 -2.46 21.52
N GLU A 194 -62.65 -3.71 21.06
CA GLU A 194 -63.69 -4.74 21.00
C GLU A 194 -64.04 -5.30 22.39
N GLY A 195 -63.04 -5.47 23.27
CA GLY A 195 -63.24 -5.91 24.64
C GLY A 195 -64.13 -4.94 25.44
N ASP A 196 -63.90 -3.64 25.33
CA ASP A 196 -64.70 -2.63 26.04
C ASP A 196 -66.16 -2.52 25.54
N LYS A 197 -66.44 -2.88 24.28
CA LYS A 197 -67.81 -2.99 23.75
C LYS A 197 -68.55 -4.23 24.27
N GLU A 198 -67.84 -5.32 24.57
CA GLU A 198 -68.45 -6.53 25.14
C GLU A 198 -68.79 -6.37 26.64
N VAL A 199 -68.11 -5.48 27.36
CA VAL A 199 -68.42 -5.20 28.79
C VAL A 199 -69.68 -4.34 28.95
N GLU A 200 -70.04 -3.50 27.97
CA GLU A 200 -71.25 -2.67 28.06
C GLU A 200 -72.56 -3.50 27.94
N ASP A 201 -72.53 -4.66 27.27
CA ASP A 201 -73.70 -5.55 27.13
C ASP A 201 -73.88 -6.55 28.29
N VAL A 202 -72.90 -6.69 29.20
CA VAL A 202 -72.97 -7.67 30.32
C VAL A 202 -73.48 -7.06 31.65
N VAL A 203 -73.79 -5.75 31.70
CA VAL A 203 -74.31 -5.08 32.93
C VAL A 203 -75.80 -5.38 33.22
N LYS A 204 -76.39 -6.43 32.63
CA LYS A 204 -77.76 -6.89 32.94
C LYS A 204 -77.91 -8.39 33.15
N THR A 205 -77.05 -9.06 33.92
CA THR A 205 -77.53 -10.25 34.66
C THR A 205 -76.68 -10.53 35.91
N GLY A 206 -77.22 -10.17 37.07
CA GLY A 206 -76.68 -10.62 38.35
C GLY A 206 -76.90 -12.12 38.55
N ARG A 207 -75.83 -12.87 38.86
CA ARG A 207 -75.97 -14.16 39.57
C ARG A 207 -74.69 -14.57 40.31
N LYS A 208 -74.87 -14.74 41.62
CA LYS A 208 -73.94 -15.33 42.59
C LYS A 208 -73.47 -16.73 42.17
N ARG A 209 -72.18 -17.03 42.32
CA ARG A 209 -71.57 -18.36 42.63
C ARG A 209 -70.07 -18.16 42.88
N SER A 210 -69.62 -18.32 44.13
CA SER A 210 -69.00 -19.53 44.72
C SER A 210 -67.55 -19.76 44.26
N MET A 211 -66.63 -19.58 45.21
CA MET A 211 -65.18 -19.83 45.11
C MET A 211 -64.83 -21.24 44.65
N PRO A 212 -63.64 -21.40 44.04
CA PRO A 212 -62.74 -22.44 44.52
C PRO A 212 -61.27 -22.02 44.70
N GLN A 213 -60.75 -22.64 45.76
CA GLN A 213 -59.39 -22.92 46.21
C GLN A 213 -58.16 -22.52 45.37
N VAL A 214 -57.29 -21.84 46.11
CA VAL A 214 -55.83 -21.66 45.95
C VAL A 214 -55.10 -23.00 45.84
N SER A 215 -54.23 -23.13 44.82
CA SER A 215 -53.18 -24.15 44.74
C SER A 215 -51.85 -23.51 44.30
N THR A 216 -50.85 -23.69 45.15
CA THR A 216 -49.45 -23.23 45.09
C THR A 216 -48.54 -24.06 44.18
N ARG A 217 -47.53 -23.44 43.54
CA ARG A 217 -46.10 -23.85 43.36
C ARG A 217 -45.53 -23.16 42.09
N ARG A 218 -44.61 -22.20 42.14
CA ARG A 218 -43.16 -22.20 42.51
C ARG A 218 -42.34 -23.22 41.69
N SER A 219 -41.62 -22.75 40.65
CA SER A 219 -40.15 -22.54 40.66
C SER A 219 -39.51 -22.49 39.27
N LYS A 220 -38.77 -21.40 39.02
CA LYS A 220 -37.47 -21.26 38.34
C LYS A 220 -36.93 -22.51 37.61
N LYS A 221 -36.68 -22.37 36.30
CA LYS A 221 -35.73 -23.21 35.57
C LYS A 221 -34.62 -22.35 34.97
N SER A 222 -33.41 -22.85 35.18
CA SER A 222 -32.11 -22.20 35.06
C SER A 222 -31.54 -22.25 33.65
N ARG A 223 -30.99 -21.11 33.26
CA ARG A 223 -29.92 -20.89 32.29
C ARG A 223 -28.88 -22.01 32.30
N THR A 224 -28.62 -22.59 31.12
CA THR A 224 -27.52 -23.53 30.87
C THR A 224 -26.77 -23.06 29.62
N GLU A 225 -25.66 -22.38 29.85
CA GLU A 225 -24.43 -22.43 29.04
C GLU A 225 -23.42 -23.22 29.92
N PRO A 226 -22.37 -23.89 29.40
CA PRO A 226 -21.52 -23.42 28.30
C PRO A 226 -21.00 -24.53 27.35
N GLU A 227 -20.50 -24.16 26.16
CA GLU A 227 -19.61 -25.04 25.40
C GLU A 227 -18.28 -24.36 25.09
N LEU A 228 -17.29 -24.74 25.91
CA LEU A 228 -15.87 -24.46 25.73
C LEU A 228 -15.29 -25.44 24.71
N HIS A 229 -15.11 -25.02 23.46
CA HIS A 229 -14.20 -25.72 22.55
C HIS A 229 -12.80 -25.12 22.60
N ARG A 230 -11.94 -25.74 23.42
CA ARG A 230 -10.48 -25.73 23.28
C ARG A 230 -10.09 -26.73 22.19
N SER A 231 -9.21 -26.37 21.26
CA SER A 231 -8.20 -27.29 20.69
C SER A 231 -7.19 -26.50 19.84
N SER A 232 -5.96 -26.30 20.34
CA SER A 232 -4.74 -26.98 19.86
C SER A 232 -4.16 -26.35 18.58
N ARG A 233 -3.21 -25.42 18.67
CA ARG A 233 -1.76 -25.68 18.82
C ARG A 233 -1.18 -26.54 17.69
N ALA A 234 -0.56 -25.90 16.71
CA ALA A 234 0.62 -26.45 16.04
C ALA A 234 1.63 -25.32 15.77
N ARG A 235 2.80 -25.47 16.38
CA ARG A 235 3.99 -24.63 16.24
C ARG A 235 5.03 -25.45 15.45
N GLN A 236 5.85 -24.73 14.67
CA GLN A 236 7.26 -25.02 14.29
C GLN A 236 7.51 -25.88 13.02
N PRO A 237 8.74 -25.89 12.46
CA PRO A 237 9.79 -24.84 12.38
C PRO A 237 10.44 -24.72 10.98
N SER A 238 11.42 -23.80 10.92
CA SER A 238 12.41 -23.53 9.87
C SER A 238 13.27 -24.71 9.42
N LYS A 239 13.81 -24.59 8.19
CA LYS A 239 15.11 -25.06 7.63
C LYS A 239 14.98 -25.00 6.08
N LYS A 240 15.94 -24.56 5.27
CA LYS A 240 17.40 -24.66 5.35
C LYS A 240 18.04 -23.72 4.31
N ALA A 241 19.23 -23.25 4.65
CA ALA A 241 20.23 -22.76 3.70
C ALA A 241 20.59 -23.86 2.69
N LEU A 242 20.80 -23.46 1.44
CA LEU A 242 21.56 -24.22 0.46
C LEU A 242 22.82 -23.41 0.11
N LYS A 243 23.93 -24.13 0.19
CA LYS A 243 25.29 -23.75 -0.17
C LYS A 243 25.43 -23.59 -1.67
#